data_AF-A0A662GWA9-F1
#
_entry.id   AF-A0A662GWA9-F1
#
_cell.length_a   1.000
_cell.length_b   1.000
_cell.length_c   1.000
_cell.angle_alpha   90.00
_cell.angle_beta   90.00
_cell.angle_gamma   90.00
#
_symmetry.space_group_name_H-M   'P 1'
#
loop_
_entity.id
_entity.type
_entity.pdbx_description
1 polymer ?
#
loop_
_entity_poly.entity_id
_entity_poly.type
_entity_poly.pdbx_seq_one_letter_code
_entity_poly.pdbx_strand_id
1 'polypeptide(L)'
;MRMPRAPVVAALCALALLALPSPQLRAGGGVGAILVPSLTDYLIAAPLAVKLGCPILIDGDVSKLTFLRYYSGPPAVKLNPASIESYVRAAAEWAPYDACVLVNASDVEVLTLASAYASLRQALLVLTRSPEDLQAVAGTSLAGTYVSVGVSERLLRELGLSYESLSPAQLASAVNREASEHEVMVIAIRGDELLPLAAYYCGLRRCLLKVMDIGELLRGGALAEAIRENRVRKLVLIASLSSLRRSPGEGNLVNAVYRAAIEAYGDRYLKVSIGVITGVGPEDALALMMRGAFYDRLTGPWRSRLAAVYMSEGMALAKKIFRIAEGAGVAVEHASVEGAGADDYRRGAEVLSRGGLVTYLNLHGNPLGMAPTMVGPFLLSGLELGRAPPYIPPTIVLTFSCATARFHDPYLKEPGQSIALAFVARGAAAYVGAITLEFSSGIEVDTAHTELILTLLLQGRELGDVVRIVNNLHIASNKDVKPHVAAYTVLIGDPLIRLEPVMPAKLCSVEVVEPNRRYVIKVLERTPVIYVEIPVAVKPDDIKKVEVMDRNLACWRYVERADKGSVVCIFATRELSLEVGDFEPGDVVKVRVVVKEAEWVVYAVAAVVVGVGAAIYLVERRRSRP
;
A
#
# COMPACT_ATOMS: atom_id res chain seq x y z
N MET A 1 59.31 -13.47 35.12
CA MET A 1 58.88 -14.56 36.02
C MET A 1 57.54 -15.10 35.53
N ARG A 2 57.29 -16.39 35.71
CA ARG A 2 56.40 -17.28 34.93
C ARG A 2 54.90 -16.89 34.87
N MET A 3 54.27 -17.19 33.74
CA MET A 3 52.83 -17.51 33.60
C MET A 3 52.42 -18.71 34.49
N PRO A 4 51.11 -18.92 34.76
CA PRO A 4 50.30 -19.84 33.92
C PRO A 4 48.93 -19.24 33.54
N ARG A 5 48.55 -19.26 32.25
CA ARG A 5 47.67 -20.24 31.56
C ARG A 5 46.16 -20.11 31.85
N ALA A 6 45.42 -19.68 30.82
CA ALA A 6 44.00 -19.96 30.57
C ALA A 6 43.80 -21.48 30.29
N PRO A 7 42.58 -22.07 30.13
CA PRO A 7 41.70 -21.73 28.99
C PRO A 7 40.17 -22.01 29.11
N VAL A 8 39.46 -21.68 28.02
CA VAL A 8 38.16 -22.22 27.51
C VAL A 8 36.85 -21.65 28.08
N VAL A 9 36.28 -20.64 27.41
CA VAL A 9 34.95 -20.66 26.75
C VAL A 9 34.91 -19.49 25.74
N ALA A 10 35.49 -19.71 24.56
CA ALA A 10 35.36 -18.81 23.41
C ALA A 10 35.37 -19.66 22.14
N ALA A 11 34.32 -20.45 21.96
CA ALA A 11 34.06 -21.22 20.76
C ALA A 11 32.55 -21.43 20.65
N LEU A 12 31.85 -20.51 19.97
CA LEU A 12 30.55 -20.76 19.33
C LEU A 12 30.01 -19.63 18.41
N CYS A 13 30.71 -18.50 18.23
CA CYS A 13 30.22 -17.42 17.34
C CYS A 13 31.15 -17.04 16.17
N ALA A 14 32.18 -17.84 15.87
CA ALA A 14 33.12 -17.52 14.79
C ALA A 14 33.46 -18.76 13.95
N LEU A 15 32.50 -19.22 13.13
CA LEU A 15 32.72 -20.13 12.01
C LEU A 15 31.44 -20.22 11.13
N ALA A 16 31.16 -19.14 10.39
CA ALA A 16 30.24 -19.15 9.24
C ALA A 16 30.55 -18.00 8.24
N LEU A 17 31.81 -17.58 8.17
CA LEU A 17 32.28 -16.47 7.33
C LEU A 17 33.57 -16.86 6.62
N LEU A 18 33.54 -17.94 5.82
CA LEU A 18 34.62 -18.23 4.87
C LEU A 18 34.05 -18.90 3.61
N ALA A 19 34.36 -18.26 2.48
CA ALA A 19 34.29 -18.74 1.09
C ALA A 19 32.92 -19.20 0.56
N LEU A 20 32.19 -18.27 -0.08
CA LEU A 20 31.19 -18.64 -1.08
C LEU A 20 31.91 -19.33 -2.25
N PRO A 21 31.59 -20.59 -2.59
CA PRO A 21 32.06 -21.19 -3.84
C PRO A 21 31.40 -20.44 -5.00
N SER A 22 32.14 -20.24 -6.09
CA SER A 22 31.56 -19.81 -7.36
C SER A 22 30.37 -20.72 -7.71
N PRO A 23 29.15 -20.19 -7.89
CA PRO A 23 28.02 -21.04 -8.21
C PRO A 23 28.16 -21.49 -9.66
N GLN A 24 28.53 -22.75 -9.86
CA GLN A 24 28.20 -23.45 -11.10
C GLN A 24 26.67 -23.53 -11.17
N LEU A 25 26.08 -22.64 -11.96
CA LEU A 25 24.67 -22.67 -12.31
C LEU A 25 24.38 -23.98 -13.04
N ARG A 26 23.69 -24.89 -12.35
CA ARG A 26 23.01 -26.00 -13.03
C ARG A 26 21.89 -25.39 -13.86
N ALA A 27 21.92 -25.66 -15.16
CA ALA A 27 20.78 -25.44 -16.05
C ALA A 27 19.51 -26.05 -15.40
N GLY A 28 18.57 -25.19 -15.01
CA GLY A 28 17.30 -25.56 -14.39
C GLY A 28 17.06 -25.05 -12.96
N GLY A 29 18.04 -24.42 -12.29
CA GLY A 29 17.82 -23.71 -11.02
C GLY A 29 17.60 -22.22 -11.25
N GLY A 30 16.45 -21.68 -10.84
CA GLY A 30 16.15 -20.24 -10.99
C GLY A 30 17.19 -19.35 -10.28
N VAL A 31 17.37 -18.12 -10.77
CA VAL A 31 18.21 -17.11 -10.10
C VAL A 31 17.51 -16.64 -8.83
N GLY A 32 18.27 -16.48 -7.74
CA GLY A 32 17.79 -15.95 -6.47
C GLY A 32 17.52 -14.44 -6.53
N ALA A 33 17.63 -13.75 -5.40
CA ALA A 33 17.61 -12.28 -5.42
C ALA A 33 18.89 -11.72 -6.07
N ILE A 34 18.78 -10.65 -6.86
CA ILE A 34 19.93 -9.95 -7.44
C ILE A 34 20.36 -8.83 -6.48
N LEU A 35 21.65 -8.81 -6.13
CA LEU A 35 22.26 -7.77 -5.31
C LEU A 35 23.16 -6.89 -6.19
N VAL A 36 22.93 -5.58 -6.13
CA VAL A 36 23.71 -4.59 -6.89
C VAL A 36 24.34 -3.56 -5.95
N PRO A 37 25.47 -2.94 -6.31
CA PRO A 37 26.19 -2.07 -5.38
C PRO A 37 25.65 -0.64 -5.31
N SER A 38 24.83 -0.20 -6.27
CA SER A 38 24.31 1.18 -6.32
C SER A 38 22.93 1.29 -6.96
N LEU A 39 22.29 2.44 -6.80
CA LEU A 39 20.99 2.74 -7.42
C LEU A 39 21.07 2.84 -8.96
N THR A 40 22.21 3.27 -9.50
CA THR A 40 22.46 3.27 -10.95
C THR A 40 22.55 1.84 -11.48
N ASP A 41 23.26 0.96 -10.77
CA ASP A 41 23.35 -0.46 -11.13
C ASP A 41 21.99 -1.16 -11.00
N TYR A 42 21.19 -0.77 -10.01
CA TYR A 42 19.80 -1.20 -9.90
C TYR A 42 18.99 -0.86 -11.16
N LEU A 43 19.10 0.37 -11.69
CA LEU A 43 18.39 0.75 -12.92
C LEU A 43 18.83 -0.09 -14.12
N ILE A 44 20.10 -0.45 -14.20
CA ILE A 44 20.62 -1.28 -15.30
C ILE A 44 20.14 -2.72 -15.18
N ALA A 45 20.15 -3.29 -13.97
CA ALA A 45 19.80 -4.68 -13.73
C ALA A 45 18.29 -4.93 -13.52
N ALA A 46 17.47 -3.90 -13.30
CA ALA A 46 16.03 -4.04 -13.09
C ALA A 46 15.30 -4.81 -14.22
N PRO A 47 15.55 -4.57 -15.52
CA PRO A 47 14.93 -5.34 -16.60
C PRO A 47 15.27 -6.83 -16.57
N LEU A 48 16.51 -7.17 -16.22
CA LEU A 48 16.95 -8.56 -16.03
C LEU A 48 16.22 -9.21 -14.85
N ALA A 49 16.14 -8.51 -13.71
CA ALA A 49 15.42 -9.01 -12.54
C ALA A 49 13.92 -9.23 -12.82
N VAL A 50 13.27 -8.30 -13.54
CA VAL A 50 11.87 -8.43 -13.96
C VAL A 50 11.69 -9.63 -14.89
N LYS A 51 12.58 -9.81 -15.88
CA LYS A 51 12.53 -10.96 -16.80
C LYS A 51 12.67 -12.29 -16.10
N LEU A 52 13.54 -12.36 -15.10
CA LEU A 52 13.75 -13.55 -14.27
C LEU A 52 12.65 -13.75 -13.21
N GLY A 53 11.80 -12.75 -12.99
CA GLY A 53 10.77 -12.79 -11.95
C GLY A 53 11.35 -12.90 -10.54
N CYS A 54 12.49 -12.24 -10.29
CA CYS A 54 13.23 -12.33 -9.03
C CYS A 54 13.43 -10.95 -8.37
N PRO A 55 13.56 -10.89 -7.02
CA PRO A 55 13.81 -9.63 -6.32
C PRO A 55 15.15 -9.01 -6.72
N ILE A 56 15.24 -7.68 -6.65
CA ILE A 56 16.49 -6.93 -6.78
C ILE A 56 16.65 -5.98 -5.60
N LEU A 57 17.85 -5.93 -5.03
CA LEU A 57 18.17 -5.19 -3.81
C LEU A 57 19.54 -4.52 -3.94
N ILE A 58 19.76 -3.46 -3.17
CA ILE A 58 21.10 -2.87 -3.00
C ILE A 58 21.88 -3.73 -1.98
N ASP A 59 23.12 -4.09 -2.27
CA ASP A 59 23.97 -4.90 -1.38
C ASP A 59 24.30 -4.09 -0.12
N GLY A 60 23.85 -4.60 1.03
CA GLY A 60 23.94 -3.86 2.30
C GLY A 60 23.23 -4.58 3.43
N ASP A 61 23.31 -4.00 4.63
CA ASP A 61 22.75 -4.61 5.84
C ASP A 61 21.22 -4.56 5.87
N VAL A 62 20.61 -3.51 5.30
CA VAL A 62 19.15 -3.41 5.15
C VAL A 62 18.62 -4.64 4.41
N SER A 63 19.17 -4.95 3.25
CA SER A 63 18.78 -6.09 2.41
C SER A 63 18.96 -7.44 3.12
N LYS A 64 20.09 -7.61 3.83
CA LYS A 64 20.39 -8.84 4.59
C LYS A 64 19.41 -9.05 5.73
N LEU A 65 19.21 -8.03 6.56
CA LEU A 65 18.49 -8.13 7.81
C LEU A 65 16.97 -8.14 7.62
N THR A 66 16.47 -7.49 6.58
CA THR A 66 15.03 -7.24 6.40
C THR A 66 14.37 -8.06 5.28
N PHE A 67 15.14 -8.56 4.30
CA PHE A 67 14.59 -9.34 3.19
C PHE A 67 15.23 -10.73 3.08
N LEU A 68 16.54 -10.79 2.83
CA LEU A 68 17.23 -12.05 2.51
C LEU A 68 17.12 -13.09 3.62
N ARG A 69 17.12 -12.66 4.88
CA ARG A 69 16.91 -13.53 6.05
C ARG A 69 15.61 -14.34 5.98
N TYR A 70 14.58 -13.84 5.31
CA TYR A 70 13.24 -14.43 5.25
C TYR A 70 12.92 -15.00 3.86
N TYR A 71 13.75 -14.75 2.85
CA TYR A 71 13.49 -15.19 1.49
C TYR A 71 13.78 -16.68 1.32
N SER A 72 12.79 -17.47 0.90
CA SER A 72 12.95 -18.91 0.70
C SER A 72 13.44 -19.31 -0.69
N GLY A 73 13.72 -18.33 -1.56
CA GLY A 73 14.19 -18.59 -2.92
C GLY A 73 15.66 -19.04 -2.97
N PRO A 74 16.19 -19.24 -4.20
CA PRO A 74 17.59 -19.56 -4.40
C PRO A 74 18.53 -18.49 -3.79
N PRO A 75 19.80 -18.84 -3.51
CA PRO A 75 20.77 -17.90 -2.96
C PRO A 75 20.88 -16.63 -3.78
N ALA A 76 21.05 -15.49 -3.10
CA ALA A 76 21.22 -14.21 -3.75
C ALA A 76 22.52 -14.18 -4.56
N VAL A 77 22.49 -13.53 -5.72
CA VAL A 77 23.62 -13.40 -6.64
C VAL A 77 24.03 -11.94 -6.70
N LYS A 78 25.33 -11.68 -6.55
CA LYS A 78 25.87 -10.33 -6.74
C LYS A 78 26.09 -10.08 -8.22
N LEU A 79 25.60 -8.95 -8.70
CA LEU A 79 25.76 -8.51 -10.07
C LEU A 79 26.36 -7.12 -10.08
N ASN A 80 27.36 -6.90 -10.94
CA ASN A 80 27.98 -5.61 -11.13
C ASN A 80 27.82 -5.16 -12.59
N PRO A 81 26.72 -4.45 -12.91
CA PRO A 81 26.46 -3.92 -14.25
C PRO A 81 27.54 -2.99 -14.79
N ALA A 82 28.35 -2.37 -13.93
CA ALA A 82 29.48 -1.55 -14.37
C ALA A 82 30.55 -2.35 -15.15
N SER A 83 30.61 -3.67 -14.98
CA SER A 83 31.41 -4.56 -15.83
C SER A 83 30.53 -5.09 -16.97
N ILE A 84 30.42 -4.33 -18.07
CA ILE A 84 29.49 -4.62 -19.17
C ILE A 84 29.68 -6.03 -19.72
N GLU A 85 30.92 -6.45 -20.01
CA GLU A 85 31.18 -7.80 -20.54
C GLU A 85 30.69 -8.89 -19.58
N SER A 86 30.99 -8.77 -18.29
CA SER A 86 30.56 -9.73 -17.28
C SER A 86 29.05 -9.74 -17.09
N TYR A 87 28.41 -8.56 -17.11
CA TYR A 87 26.98 -8.39 -16.95
C TYR A 87 26.21 -8.98 -18.14
N VAL A 88 26.64 -8.63 -19.35
CA VAL A 88 26.08 -9.13 -20.61
C VAL A 88 26.20 -10.66 -20.68
N ARG A 89 27.38 -11.22 -20.36
CA ARG A 89 27.59 -12.67 -20.35
C ARG A 89 26.66 -13.36 -19.35
N ALA A 90 26.59 -12.83 -18.12
CA ALA A 90 25.69 -13.37 -17.10
C ALA A 90 24.22 -13.30 -17.54
N ALA A 91 23.79 -12.18 -18.14
CA ALA A 91 22.43 -12.02 -18.64
C ALA A 91 22.11 -13.04 -19.75
N ALA A 92 23.02 -13.24 -20.70
CA ALA A 92 22.88 -14.23 -21.78
C ALA A 92 22.78 -15.67 -21.27
N GLU A 93 23.54 -16.00 -20.22
CA GLU A 93 23.51 -17.32 -19.57
C GLU A 93 22.20 -17.57 -18.81
N TRP A 94 21.60 -16.52 -18.24
CA TRP A 94 20.41 -16.66 -17.38
C TRP A 94 19.09 -16.59 -18.15
N ALA A 95 19.00 -15.80 -19.22
CA ALA A 95 17.79 -15.69 -20.02
C ALA A 95 18.09 -15.28 -21.47
N PRO A 96 17.38 -15.84 -22.47
CA PRO A 96 17.47 -15.37 -23.85
C PRO A 96 16.82 -13.99 -24.00
N TYR A 97 17.38 -13.10 -24.82
CA TYR A 97 16.83 -11.78 -25.09
C TYR A 97 16.56 -11.55 -26.57
N ASP A 98 15.36 -11.04 -26.88
CA ASP A 98 14.99 -10.66 -28.25
C ASP A 98 15.36 -9.21 -28.55
N ALA A 99 15.46 -8.38 -27.50
CA ALA A 99 15.76 -6.96 -27.60
C ALA A 99 16.80 -6.51 -26.56
N CYS A 100 17.61 -5.52 -26.96
CA CYS A 100 18.57 -4.84 -26.10
C CYS A 100 18.39 -3.31 -26.21
N VAL A 101 18.20 -2.64 -25.08
CA VAL A 101 18.11 -1.19 -24.97
C VAL A 101 19.49 -0.64 -24.61
N LEU A 102 20.09 0.08 -25.54
CA LEU A 102 21.37 0.77 -25.39
C LEU A 102 21.10 2.20 -24.94
N VAL A 103 21.62 2.59 -23.79
CA VAL A 103 21.38 3.90 -23.20
C VAL A 103 22.69 4.63 -23.00
N ASN A 104 22.77 5.87 -23.46
CA ASN A 104 23.81 6.81 -23.03
C ASN A 104 23.13 8.02 -22.37
N ALA A 105 22.96 7.94 -21.06
CA ALA A 105 22.34 9.00 -20.27
C ALA A 105 23.01 9.13 -18.91
N SER A 106 23.32 10.38 -18.52
CA SER A 106 23.67 10.76 -17.15
C SER A 106 22.46 11.25 -16.36
N ASP A 107 21.37 11.59 -17.04
CA ASP A 107 20.12 12.03 -16.44
C ASP A 107 19.36 10.83 -15.84
N VAL A 108 19.02 10.94 -14.55
CA VAL A 108 18.38 9.87 -13.79
C VAL A 108 16.94 9.62 -14.26
N GLU A 109 16.20 10.65 -14.68
CA GLU A 109 14.84 10.49 -15.21
C GLU A 109 14.88 9.74 -16.54
N VAL A 110 15.80 10.10 -17.44
CA VAL A 110 15.99 9.40 -18.72
C VAL A 110 16.38 7.94 -18.49
N LEU A 111 17.33 7.67 -17.58
CA LEU A 111 17.74 6.30 -17.27
C LEU A 111 16.60 5.49 -16.60
N THR A 112 15.81 6.12 -15.74
CA THR A 112 14.64 5.48 -15.11
C THR A 112 13.59 5.11 -16.15
N LEU A 113 13.26 6.00 -17.08
CA LEU A 113 12.29 5.73 -18.14
C LEU A 113 12.79 4.68 -19.14
N ALA A 114 14.08 4.72 -19.50
CA ALA A 114 14.67 3.69 -20.34
C ALA A 114 14.67 2.31 -19.65
N SER A 115 14.94 2.27 -18.34
CA SER A 115 14.85 1.05 -17.53
C SER A 115 13.42 0.53 -17.39
N ALA A 116 12.43 1.42 -17.19
CA ALA A 116 11.02 1.03 -17.19
C ALA A 116 10.60 0.45 -18.54
N TYR A 117 10.97 1.10 -19.65
CA TYR A 117 10.70 0.64 -21.01
C TYR A 117 11.31 -0.74 -21.26
N ALA A 118 12.60 -0.91 -20.93
CA ALA A 118 13.29 -2.18 -21.04
C ALA A 118 12.64 -3.27 -20.17
N SER A 119 12.21 -2.94 -18.96
CA SER A 119 11.55 -3.87 -18.04
C SER A 119 10.21 -4.36 -18.59
N LEU A 120 9.38 -3.47 -19.16
CA LEU A 120 8.11 -3.84 -19.80
C LEU A 120 8.30 -4.67 -21.06
N ARG A 121 9.31 -4.34 -21.88
CA ARG A 121 9.72 -5.11 -23.07
C ARG A 121 10.45 -6.42 -22.73
N GLN A 122 10.80 -6.65 -21.47
CA GLN A 122 11.70 -7.73 -21.04
C GLN A 122 13.01 -7.77 -21.85
N ALA A 123 13.50 -6.58 -22.21
CA ALA A 123 14.73 -6.33 -22.94
C ALA A 123 15.90 -6.17 -21.96
N LEU A 124 17.12 -6.48 -22.41
CA LEU A 124 18.33 -6.19 -21.64
C LEU A 124 18.56 -4.68 -21.71
N LEU A 125 18.92 -4.04 -20.60
CA LEU A 125 19.40 -2.65 -20.62
C LEU A 125 20.91 -2.63 -20.44
N VAL A 126 21.62 -1.91 -21.30
CA VAL A 126 23.05 -1.66 -21.17
C VAL A 126 23.31 -0.16 -21.19
N LEU A 127 24.02 0.33 -20.17
CA LEU A 127 24.50 1.71 -20.12
C LEU A 127 25.83 1.79 -20.85
N THR A 128 25.87 2.51 -21.97
CA THR A 128 27.04 2.66 -22.84
C THR A 128 27.58 4.07 -22.72
N ARG A 129 28.73 4.25 -22.07
CA ARG A 129 29.39 5.54 -21.87
C ARG A 129 30.55 5.77 -22.82
N SER A 130 31.07 4.70 -23.42
CA SER A 130 32.16 4.77 -24.38
C SER A 130 31.94 3.89 -25.62
N PRO A 131 32.72 4.09 -26.69
CA PRO A 131 32.72 3.18 -27.83
C PRO A 131 33.13 1.74 -27.50
N GLU A 132 34.02 1.56 -26.53
CA GLU A 132 34.45 0.24 -26.07
C GLU A 132 33.29 -0.56 -25.45
N ASP A 133 32.41 0.13 -24.70
CA ASP A 133 31.20 -0.46 -24.13
C ASP A 133 30.30 -1.07 -25.22
N LEU A 134 30.13 -0.35 -26.33
CA LEU A 134 29.30 -0.79 -27.45
C LEU A 134 29.92 -1.96 -28.21
N GLN A 135 31.24 -1.98 -28.37
CA GLN A 135 31.95 -3.11 -28.97
C GLN A 135 31.76 -4.40 -28.14
N ALA A 136 31.81 -4.29 -26.81
CA ALA A 136 31.57 -5.44 -25.92
C ALA A 136 30.15 -6.02 -26.09
N VAL A 137 29.15 -5.17 -26.30
CA VAL A 137 27.77 -5.61 -26.57
C VAL A 137 27.63 -6.22 -27.97
N ALA A 138 28.23 -5.62 -28.99
CA ALA A 138 28.16 -6.13 -30.37
C ALA A 138 28.79 -7.53 -30.51
N GLY A 139 29.87 -7.80 -29.77
CA GLY A 139 30.60 -9.07 -29.81
C GLY A 139 29.88 -10.27 -29.19
N THR A 140 28.74 -10.08 -28.51
CA THR A 140 28.06 -11.13 -27.72
C THR A 140 26.76 -11.67 -28.34
N SER A 141 26.34 -11.14 -29.50
CA SER A 141 25.16 -11.60 -30.26
C SER A 141 23.89 -11.78 -29.39
N LEU A 142 23.68 -10.82 -28.48
CA LEU A 142 22.69 -10.91 -27.40
C LEU A 142 21.23 -10.85 -27.83
N ALA A 143 20.92 -10.12 -28.91
CA ALA A 143 19.55 -9.76 -29.25
C ALA A 143 19.34 -9.58 -30.76
N GLY A 144 18.13 -9.88 -31.23
CA GLY A 144 17.72 -9.68 -32.62
C GLY A 144 17.39 -8.22 -32.95
N THR A 145 17.05 -7.40 -31.95
CA THR A 145 16.69 -5.97 -32.14
C THR A 145 17.38 -5.08 -31.11
N TYR A 146 17.97 -3.96 -31.54
CA TYR A 146 18.51 -2.94 -30.64
C TYR A 146 17.61 -1.71 -30.60
N VAL A 147 17.45 -1.11 -29.41
CA VAL A 147 16.81 0.19 -29.24
C VAL A 147 17.83 1.16 -28.66
N SER A 148 18.07 2.27 -29.35
CA SER A 148 19.03 3.30 -28.96
C SER A 148 18.34 4.46 -28.26
N VAL A 149 18.83 4.84 -27.08
CA VAL A 149 18.39 6.02 -26.33
C VAL A 149 19.61 6.88 -26.02
N GLY A 150 19.76 7.97 -26.78
CA GLY A 150 20.87 8.92 -26.59
C GLY A 150 22.25 8.42 -27.05
N VAL A 151 22.34 7.23 -27.66
CA VAL A 151 23.58 6.70 -28.22
C VAL A 151 23.84 7.27 -29.62
N SER A 152 25.10 7.57 -29.93
CA SER A 152 25.51 8.11 -31.24
C SER A 152 25.15 7.16 -32.39
N GLU A 153 24.23 7.60 -33.27
CA GLU A 153 23.83 6.84 -34.46
C GLU A 153 25.00 6.49 -35.38
N ARG A 154 25.99 7.38 -35.48
CA ARG A 154 27.20 7.16 -36.28
C ARG A 154 27.92 5.91 -35.81
N LEU A 155 28.10 5.78 -34.50
CA LEU A 155 28.83 4.68 -33.89
C LEU A 155 28.08 3.35 -34.03
N LEU A 156 26.75 3.37 -33.90
CA LEU A 156 25.91 2.19 -34.14
C LEU A 156 25.99 1.70 -35.59
N ARG A 157 26.02 2.62 -36.56
CA ARG A 157 26.20 2.29 -37.98
C ARG A 157 27.59 1.74 -38.28
N GLU A 158 28.64 2.31 -37.69
CA GLU A 158 30.02 1.83 -37.82
C GLU A 158 30.17 0.38 -37.29
N LEU A 159 29.40 0.00 -36.28
CA LEU A 159 29.34 -1.36 -35.73
C LEU A 159 28.38 -2.31 -36.48
N GLY A 160 27.66 -1.82 -37.50
CA GLY A 160 26.75 -2.63 -38.32
C GLY A 160 25.51 -3.14 -37.56
N LEU A 161 25.13 -2.50 -36.45
CA LEU A 161 23.96 -2.91 -35.65
C LEU A 161 22.66 -2.41 -36.29
N SER A 162 21.63 -3.26 -36.33
CA SER A 162 20.26 -2.86 -36.68
C SER A 162 19.56 -2.29 -35.45
N TYR A 163 19.08 -1.05 -35.50
CA TYR A 163 18.49 -0.37 -34.34
C TYR A 163 17.25 0.47 -34.67
N GLU A 164 16.38 0.60 -33.66
CA GLU A 164 15.35 1.64 -33.56
C GLU A 164 15.87 2.77 -32.67
N SER A 165 15.65 4.03 -33.07
CA SER A 165 16.07 5.19 -32.29
C SER A 165 14.88 5.77 -31.53
N LEU A 166 15.03 5.92 -30.21
CA LEU A 166 14.01 6.49 -29.34
C LEU A 166 14.59 7.71 -28.61
N SER A 167 14.00 8.88 -28.85
CA SER A 167 14.46 10.10 -28.17
C SER A 167 14.03 10.12 -26.70
N PRO A 168 14.78 10.82 -25.82
CA PRO A 168 14.40 10.97 -24.42
C PRO A 168 12.97 11.52 -24.22
N ALA A 169 12.54 12.46 -25.08
CA ALA A 169 11.20 13.06 -25.03
C ALA A 169 10.07 12.08 -25.34
N GLN A 170 10.35 10.98 -26.05
CA GLN A 170 9.37 9.96 -26.42
C GLN A 170 9.28 8.83 -25.40
N LEU A 171 10.24 8.69 -24.48
CA LEU A 171 10.33 7.55 -23.55
C LEU A 171 9.07 7.39 -22.70
N ALA A 172 8.55 8.46 -22.09
CA ALA A 172 7.37 8.37 -21.23
C ALA A 172 6.12 7.85 -21.98
N SER A 173 5.95 8.25 -23.24
CA SER A 173 4.88 7.71 -24.09
C SER A 173 5.16 6.26 -24.48
N ALA A 174 6.42 5.93 -24.82
CA ALA A 174 6.82 4.57 -25.19
C ALA A 174 6.60 3.59 -24.03
N VAL A 175 6.99 3.92 -22.80
CA VAL A 175 6.75 3.10 -21.60
C VAL A 175 5.26 2.75 -21.47
N ASN A 176 4.38 3.76 -21.53
CA ASN A 176 2.94 3.52 -21.34
C ASN A 176 2.27 2.78 -22.51
N ARG A 177 2.89 2.73 -23.71
CA ARG A 177 2.43 1.86 -24.80
C ARG A 177 2.74 0.38 -24.57
N GLU A 178 3.76 0.07 -23.77
CA GLU A 178 4.16 -1.31 -23.44
C GLU A 178 3.44 -1.87 -22.21
N ALA A 179 2.80 -1.00 -21.42
CA ALA A 179 2.02 -1.41 -20.25
C ALA A 179 0.83 -2.27 -20.69
N SER A 180 0.59 -3.38 -20.00
CA SER A 180 -0.58 -4.23 -20.21
C SER A 180 -1.65 -4.05 -19.14
N GLU A 181 -1.27 -3.60 -17.94
CA GLU A 181 -2.17 -3.35 -16.81
C GLU A 181 -2.46 -1.85 -16.66
N HIS A 182 -3.52 -1.38 -17.32
CA HIS A 182 -3.89 0.03 -17.34
C HIS A 182 -4.63 0.52 -16.09
N GLU A 183 -5.20 -0.41 -15.30
CA GLU A 183 -5.90 -0.05 -14.05
C GLU A 183 -4.92 0.20 -12.88
N VAL A 184 -3.63 -0.08 -13.07
CA VAL A 184 -2.58 0.15 -12.08
C VAL A 184 -1.63 1.24 -12.60
N MET A 185 -1.32 2.22 -11.75
CA MET A 185 -0.43 3.33 -12.11
C MET A 185 0.59 3.62 -11.01
N VAL A 186 1.85 3.72 -11.40
CA VAL A 186 2.91 4.27 -10.56
C VAL A 186 3.08 5.75 -10.86
N ILE A 187 3.11 6.54 -9.79
CA ILE A 187 3.45 7.95 -9.82
C ILE A 187 4.84 8.11 -9.21
N ALA A 188 5.77 8.66 -9.97
CA ALA A 188 7.08 9.05 -9.50
C ALA A 188 7.30 10.56 -9.68
N ILE A 189 8.16 11.13 -8.85
CA ILE A 189 8.34 12.58 -8.76
C ILE A 189 9.66 12.98 -9.42
N ARG A 190 9.61 13.95 -10.34
CA ARG A 190 10.82 14.49 -10.98
C ARG A 190 11.77 15.05 -9.93
N GLY A 191 13.03 14.61 -9.98
CA GLY A 191 14.09 15.05 -9.07
C GLY A 191 14.01 14.49 -7.65
N ASP A 192 13.06 13.59 -7.34
CA ASP A 192 13.03 12.89 -6.06
C ASP A 192 14.04 11.72 -6.06
N GLU A 193 14.72 11.51 -4.93
CA GLU A 193 15.74 10.47 -4.79
C GLU A 193 15.20 9.04 -4.95
N LEU A 194 13.89 8.83 -4.75
CA LEU A 194 13.25 7.52 -4.91
C LEU A 194 12.71 7.28 -6.34
N LEU A 195 12.78 8.27 -7.24
CA LEU A 195 12.35 8.15 -8.64
C LEU A 195 12.83 6.84 -9.32
N PRO A 196 14.10 6.41 -9.17
CA PRO A 196 14.59 5.19 -9.82
C PRO A 196 13.77 3.93 -9.54
N LEU A 197 13.16 3.83 -8.36
CA LEU A 197 12.41 2.64 -7.93
C LEU A 197 11.20 2.33 -8.83
N ALA A 198 10.71 3.35 -9.55
CA ALA A 198 9.60 3.22 -10.48
C ALA A 198 9.86 2.24 -11.62
N ALA A 199 11.12 2.10 -12.06
CA ALA A 199 11.46 1.27 -13.21
C ALA A 199 11.14 -0.21 -12.99
N TYR A 200 11.59 -0.78 -11.87
CA TYR A 200 11.32 -2.17 -11.54
C TYR A 200 9.84 -2.40 -11.23
N TYR A 201 9.20 -1.51 -10.44
CA TYR A 201 7.80 -1.69 -10.09
C TYR A 201 6.90 -1.70 -11.33
N CYS A 202 7.12 -0.74 -12.24
CA CYS A 202 6.40 -0.65 -13.51
C CYS A 202 6.56 -1.92 -14.35
N GLY A 203 7.79 -2.43 -14.47
CA GLY A 203 8.06 -3.70 -15.17
C GLY A 203 7.41 -4.90 -14.51
N LEU A 204 7.55 -5.05 -13.19
CA LEU A 204 7.02 -6.18 -12.43
C LEU A 204 5.48 -6.25 -12.50
N ARG A 205 4.80 -5.12 -12.34
CA ARG A 205 3.34 -5.03 -12.39
C ARG A 205 2.80 -4.82 -13.80
N ARG A 206 3.68 -4.70 -14.79
CA ARG A 206 3.37 -4.37 -16.19
C ARG A 206 2.42 -3.18 -16.34
N CYS A 207 2.58 -2.17 -15.48
CA CYS A 207 1.59 -1.12 -15.24
C CYS A 207 2.01 0.23 -15.83
N LEU A 208 1.11 1.22 -15.77
CA LEU A 208 1.40 2.58 -16.24
C LEU A 208 2.43 3.28 -15.33
N LEU A 209 3.22 4.16 -15.92
CA LEU A 209 4.16 5.04 -15.23
C LEU A 209 3.90 6.50 -15.61
N LYS A 210 3.72 7.35 -14.61
CA LYS A 210 3.67 8.81 -14.76
C LYS A 210 4.75 9.45 -13.91
N VAL A 211 5.64 10.21 -14.55
CA VAL A 211 6.59 11.09 -13.87
C VAL A 211 6.01 12.50 -13.87
N MET A 212 5.92 13.13 -12.71
CA MET A 212 5.29 14.45 -12.53
C MET A 212 6.17 15.38 -11.69
N ASP A 213 6.02 16.68 -11.89
CA ASP A 213 6.60 17.66 -10.97
C ASP A 213 5.80 17.70 -9.66
N ILE A 214 6.49 17.97 -8.55
CA ILE A 214 5.83 18.12 -7.25
C ILE A 214 4.71 19.18 -7.26
N GLY A 215 4.90 20.28 -8.02
CA GLY A 215 3.89 21.31 -8.16
C GLY A 215 2.64 20.85 -8.91
N GLU A 216 2.77 19.94 -9.87
CA GLU A 216 1.64 19.34 -10.59
C GLU A 216 0.84 18.40 -9.69
N LEU A 217 1.54 17.57 -8.91
CA LEU A 217 0.93 16.67 -7.94
C LEU A 217 0.17 17.42 -6.85
N LEU A 218 0.76 18.49 -6.32
CA LEU A 218 0.10 19.32 -5.30
C LEU A 218 -1.15 20.04 -5.83
N ARG A 219 -1.22 20.35 -7.14
CA ARG A 219 -2.43 20.88 -7.79
C ARG A 219 -3.46 19.78 -8.05
N GLY A 220 -3.03 18.58 -8.43
CA GLY A 220 -3.87 17.39 -8.56
C GLY A 220 -4.62 17.24 -9.89
N GLY A 221 -4.84 18.33 -10.66
CA GLY A 221 -5.62 18.29 -11.91
C GLY A 221 -5.07 17.30 -12.95
N ALA A 222 -3.77 17.40 -13.27
CA ALA A 222 -3.13 16.50 -14.24
C ALA A 222 -3.13 15.02 -13.78
N LEU A 223 -3.09 14.78 -12.46
CA LEU A 223 -3.19 13.44 -11.90
C LEU A 223 -4.63 12.90 -12.01
N ALA A 224 -5.62 13.74 -11.70
CA ALA A 224 -7.03 13.37 -11.83
C ALA A 224 -7.41 13.02 -13.27
N GLU A 225 -6.89 13.76 -14.25
CA GLU A 225 -7.04 13.47 -15.68
C GLU A 225 -6.40 12.12 -16.03
N ALA A 226 -5.14 11.90 -15.64
CA ALA A 226 -4.44 10.64 -15.91
C ALA A 226 -5.17 9.41 -15.31
N ILE A 227 -5.69 9.54 -14.08
CA ILE A 227 -6.48 8.49 -13.42
C ILE A 227 -7.77 8.22 -14.20
N ARG A 228 -8.47 9.28 -14.65
CA ARG A 228 -9.75 9.18 -15.36
C ARG A 228 -9.58 8.55 -16.74
N GLU A 229 -8.63 9.03 -17.53
CA GLU A 229 -8.36 8.57 -18.89
C GLU A 229 -8.04 7.07 -18.94
N ASN A 230 -7.24 6.61 -17.97
CA ASN A 230 -6.78 5.22 -17.91
C ASN A 230 -7.65 4.33 -17.00
N ARG A 231 -8.71 4.88 -16.39
CA ARG A 231 -9.60 4.18 -15.44
C ARG A 231 -8.85 3.50 -14.29
N VAL A 232 -7.84 4.18 -13.76
CA VAL A 232 -6.95 3.65 -12.72
C VAL A 232 -7.75 3.29 -11.46
N ARG A 233 -7.56 2.07 -10.96
CA ARG A 233 -8.13 1.54 -9.72
C ARG A 233 -7.10 1.38 -8.61
N LYS A 234 -5.82 1.26 -8.94
CA LYS A 234 -4.71 1.13 -8.00
C LYS A 234 -3.63 2.13 -8.33
N LEU A 235 -3.16 2.88 -7.34
CA LEU A 235 -2.12 3.88 -7.52
C LEU A 235 -1.02 3.70 -6.49
N VAL A 236 0.23 3.74 -6.95
CA VAL A 236 1.41 3.71 -6.10
C VAL A 236 2.16 5.02 -6.23
N LEU A 237 2.27 5.77 -5.13
CA LEU A 237 3.12 6.95 -5.05
C LEU A 237 4.51 6.55 -4.55
N ILE A 238 5.54 6.83 -5.34
CA ILE A 238 6.94 6.68 -4.91
C ILE A 238 7.47 8.08 -4.55
N ALA A 239 7.77 8.30 -3.27
CA ALA A 239 8.15 9.62 -2.77
C ALA A 239 9.02 9.55 -1.51
N SER A 240 10.11 10.31 -1.49
CA SER A 240 10.91 10.55 -0.28
C SER A 240 10.14 11.38 0.77
N LEU A 241 10.63 11.41 2.01
CA LEU A 241 10.09 12.33 3.03
C LEU A 241 10.14 13.80 2.55
N SER A 242 11.18 14.17 1.80
CA SER A 242 11.38 15.54 1.30
C SER A 242 10.23 16.01 0.40
N SER A 243 9.63 15.08 -0.35
CA SER A 243 8.43 15.30 -1.16
C SER A 243 7.16 15.15 -0.34
N LEU A 244 7.04 14.10 0.50
CA LEU A 244 5.85 13.82 1.30
C LEU A 244 5.49 14.96 2.28
N ARG A 245 6.51 15.65 2.81
CA ARG A 245 6.31 16.79 3.71
C ARG A 245 5.79 18.05 3.01
N ARG A 246 5.81 18.09 1.67
CA ARG A 246 5.27 19.24 0.91
C ARG A 246 3.75 19.29 1.09
N SER A 247 3.25 20.49 1.30
CA SER A 247 1.84 20.73 1.59
C SER A 247 1.25 21.74 0.59
N PRO A 248 0.02 21.52 0.11
CA PRO A 248 -0.71 22.52 -0.66
C PRO A 248 -1.39 23.59 0.23
N GLY A 249 -1.06 23.66 1.54
CA GLY A 249 -1.72 24.52 2.52
C GLY A 249 -2.88 23.84 3.28
N GLU A 250 -3.45 22.78 2.69
CA GLU A 250 -4.47 21.93 3.31
C GLU A 250 -4.02 20.45 3.25
N GLY A 251 -3.48 19.93 4.36
CA GLY A 251 -2.96 18.55 4.43
C GLY A 251 -1.56 18.37 3.86
N ASN A 252 -1.21 17.16 3.42
CA ASN A 252 0.09 16.82 2.81
C ASN A 252 -0.03 16.34 1.36
N LEU A 253 1.09 15.91 0.77
CA LEU A 253 1.12 15.34 -0.58
C LEU A 253 0.18 14.14 -0.74
N VAL A 254 0.04 13.28 0.27
CA VAL A 254 -0.89 12.13 0.23
C VAL A 254 -2.33 12.61 0.14
N ASN A 255 -2.72 13.65 0.90
CA ASN A 255 -4.04 14.27 0.77
C ASN A 255 -4.27 14.87 -0.63
N ALA A 256 -3.24 15.43 -1.27
CA ALA A 256 -3.36 15.92 -2.65
C ALA A 256 -3.60 14.78 -3.65
N VAL A 257 -2.97 13.62 -3.46
CA VAL A 257 -3.23 12.41 -4.26
C VAL A 257 -4.64 11.87 -4.01
N TYR A 258 -5.12 11.85 -2.75
CA TYR A 258 -6.51 11.52 -2.43
C TYR A 258 -7.50 12.46 -3.11
N ARG A 259 -7.21 13.76 -3.14
CA ARG A 259 -8.04 14.75 -3.84
C ARG A 259 -8.14 14.41 -5.33
N ALA A 260 -7.01 14.21 -6.00
CA ALA A 260 -6.99 13.87 -7.43
C ALA A 260 -7.75 12.57 -7.72
N ALA A 261 -7.61 11.54 -6.88
CA ALA A 261 -8.32 10.27 -7.04
C ALA A 261 -9.84 10.38 -6.87
N ILE A 262 -10.31 11.24 -5.96
CA ILE A 262 -11.74 11.51 -5.76
C ILE A 262 -12.31 12.31 -6.95
N GLU A 263 -11.59 13.37 -7.37
CA GLU A 263 -11.98 14.23 -8.50
C GLU A 263 -12.00 13.49 -9.85
N ALA A 264 -11.12 12.50 -10.04
CA ALA A 264 -11.06 11.70 -11.25
C ALA A 264 -12.41 11.01 -11.56
N TYR A 265 -13.12 10.55 -10.52
CA TYR A 265 -14.37 9.79 -10.64
C TYR A 265 -15.63 10.62 -10.39
N GLY A 266 -15.51 11.90 -10.04
CA GLY A 266 -16.65 12.78 -9.75
C GLY A 266 -17.58 12.21 -8.67
N ASP A 267 -16.99 11.53 -7.68
CA ASP A 267 -17.65 10.95 -6.52
C ASP A 267 -17.17 11.68 -5.26
N ARG A 268 -17.86 11.52 -4.13
CA ARG A 268 -17.35 11.94 -2.81
C ARG A 268 -16.32 10.95 -2.26
N TYR A 269 -16.44 9.67 -2.63
CA TYR A 269 -15.66 8.57 -2.07
C TYR A 269 -14.48 8.15 -2.96
N LEU A 270 -13.43 7.62 -2.34
CA LEU A 270 -12.29 7.04 -3.03
C LEU A 270 -12.69 5.75 -3.75
N LYS A 271 -12.39 5.72 -5.06
CA LYS A 271 -12.48 4.52 -5.92
C LYS A 271 -11.11 3.94 -6.29
N VAL A 272 -10.04 4.65 -5.96
CA VAL A 272 -8.67 4.24 -6.19
C VAL A 272 -8.06 3.82 -4.87
N SER A 273 -7.45 2.64 -4.85
CA SER A 273 -6.67 2.16 -3.72
C SER A 273 -5.25 2.65 -3.85
N ILE A 274 -4.74 3.33 -2.82
CA ILE A 274 -3.51 4.10 -2.89
C ILE A 274 -2.52 3.58 -1.86
N GLY A 275 -1.29 3.31 -2.30
CA GLY A 275 -0.16 3.02 -1.42
C GLY A 275 1.02 3.94 -1.70
N VAL A 276 1.89 4.10 -0.70
CA VAL A 276 3.07 4.95 -0.76
C VAL A 276 4.32 4.10 -0.53
N ILE A 277 5.22 4.06 -1.50
CA ILE A 277 6.55 3.45 -1.33
C ILE A 277 7.51 4.56 -0.91
N THR A 278 8.02 4.46 0.32
CA THR A 278 8.92 5.42 0.95
C THR A 278 9.81 4.71 1.97
N GLY A 279 10.84 5.38 2.47
CA GLY A 279 11.83 4.82 3.39
C GLY A 279 12.72 5.90 3.99
N VAL A 280 13.62 5.52 4.91
CA VAL A 280 14.63 6.44 5.45
C VAL A 280 15.61 6.86 4.35
N GLY A 281 15.98 5.92 3.48
CA GLY A 281 16.63 6.18 2.19
C GLY A 281 16.19 5.21 1.08
N PRO A 282 16.85 5.25 -0.09
CA PRO A 282 16.52 4.41 -1.24
C PRO A 282 16.59 2.90 -0.96
N GLU A 283 17.54 2.45 -0.13
CA GLU A 283 17.69 1.04 0.23
C GLU A 283 16.47 0.53 1.01
N ASP A 284 15.98 1.29 1.99
CA ASP A 284 14.80 0.93 2.80
C ASP A 284 13.53 0.91 1.96
N ALA A 285 13.36 1.91 1.09
CA ALA A 285 12.21 2.00 0.20
C ALA A 285 12.20 0.86 -0.83
N LEU A 286 13.36 0.51 -1.40
CA LEU A 286 13.52 -0.65 -2.28
C LEU A 286 13.22 -1.95 -1.53
N ALA A 287 13.74 -2.11 -0.31
CA ALA A 287 13.48 -3.29 0.50
C ALA A 287 11.99 -3.42 0.87
N LEU A 288 11.31 -2.31 1.20
CA LEU A 288 9.85 -2.26 1.39
C LEU A 288 9.11 -2.73 0.14
N MET A 289 9.48 -2.18 -1.02
CA MET A 289 8.89 -2.54 -2.30
C MET A 289 9.08 -4.04 -2.61
N MET A 290 10.27 -4.59 -2.39
CA MET A 290 10.53 -6.02 -2.58
C MET A 290 9.73 -6.87 -1.59
N ARG A 291 9.65 -6.47 -0.31
CA ARG A 291 8.87 -7.19 0.69
C ARG A 291 7.39 -7.24 0.35
N GLY A 292 6.82 -6.15 -0.17
CA GLY A 292 5.43 -6.12 -0.63
C GLY A 292 5.20 -6.94 -1.89
N ALA A 293 6.09 -6.80 -2.88
CA ALA A 293 5.98 -7.46 -4.18
C ALA A 293 6.14 -8.99 -4.12
N PHE A 294 7.00 -9.49 -3.24
CA PHE A 294 7.32 -10.91 -3.07
C PHE A 294 6.87 -11.43 -1.70
N TYR A 295 5.82 -10.83 -1.13
CA TYR A 295 5.38 -11.14 0.21
C TYR A 295 5.12 -12.63 0.41
N ASP A 296 4.43 -13.26 -0.54
CA ASP A 296 4.14 -14.70 -0.62
C ASP A 296 5.39 -15.59 -0.50
N ARG A 297 6.54 -15.16 -1.02
CA ARG A 297 7.83 -15.88 -0.98
C ARG A 297 8.65 -15.66 0.29
N LEU A 298 8.18 -14.85 1.23
CA LEU A 298 8.88 -14.60 2.51
C LEU A 298 8.41 -15.55 3.59
N THR A 299 9.28 -16.43 4.07
CA THR A 299 8.89 -17.49 5.00
C THR A 299 9.38 -17.24 6.42
N GLY A 300 8.78 -17.95 7.37
CA GLY A 300 9.26 -18.02 8.74
C GLY A 300 8.14 -18.32 9.73
N PRO A 301 8.49 -18.65 10.98
CA PRO A 301 7.53 -18.97 12.03
C PRO A 301 6.54 -17.83 12.34
N TRP A 302 6.83 -16.59 11.92
CA TRP A 302 6.00 -15.41 12.13
C TRP A 302 4.68 -15.46 11.36
N ARG A 303 4.56 -16.25 10.28
CA ARG A 303 3.37 -16.27 9.42
C ARG A 303 2.09 -16.81 10.08
N SER A 304 2.22 -17.56 11.18
CA SER A 304 1.10 -18.19 11.87
C SER A 304 0.67 -17.45 13.14
N ARG A 305 1.17 -16.23 13.35
CA ARG A 305 0.89 -15.47 14.58
C ARG A 305 0.55 -14.00 14.31
N LEU A 306 -0.14 -13.38 15.25
CA LEU A 306 -0.33 -11.95 15.39
C LEU A 306 0.55 -11.47 16.55
N ALA A 307 1.35 -10.43 16.31
CA ALA A 307 2.12 -9.77 17.35
C ALA A 307 1.39 -8.50 17.80
N ALA A 308 1.23 -8.28 19.10
CA ALA A 308 0.52 -7.11 19.62
C ALA A 308 1.28 -6.41 20.74
N VAL A 309 1.44 -5.08 20.62
CA VAL A 309 1.92 -4.23 21.72
C VAL A 309 0.88 -3.15 21.97
N TYR A 310 0.34 -3.11 23.19
CA TYR A 310 -0.75 -2.21 23.52
C TYR A 310 -0.62 -1.61 24.92
N MET A 311 -1.14 -0.40 25.10
CA MET A 311 -1.27 0.25 26.40
C MET A 311 -2.42 -0.35 27.21
N SER A 312 -2.32 -0.35 28.53
CA SER A 312 -3.33 -0.96 29.41
C SER A 312 -4.74 -0.40 29.21
N GLU A 313 -4.89 0.90 28.90
CA GLU A 313 -6.19 1.51 28.55
C GLU A 313 -6.78 0.98 27.24
N GLY A 314 -5.94 0.50 26.32
CA GLY A 314 -6.32 -0.10 25.05
C GLY A 314 -6.64 -1.60 25.12
N MET A 315 -6.65 -2.21 26.31
CA MET A 315 -6.80 -3.65 26.49
C MET A 315 -8.09 -4.23 25.90
N ALA A 316 -9.22 -3.52 26.02
CA ALA A 316 -10.51 -4.02 25.53
C ALA A 316 -10.49 -4.17 24.00
N LEU A 317 -10.02 -3.14 23.29
CA LEU A 317 -9.81 -3.19 21.85
C LEU A 317 -8.80 -4.29 21.45
N ALA A 318 -7.68 -4.40 22.17
CA ALA A 318 -6.68 -5.44 21.91
C ALA A 318 -7.29 -6.86 22.03
N LYS A 319 -8.13 -7.10 23.05
CA LYS A 319 -8.84 -8.38 23.20
C LYS A 319 -9.77 -8.67 22.03
N LYS A 320 -10.42 -7.67 21.43
CA LYS A 320 -11.24 -7.85 20.23
C LYS A 320 -10.39 -8.26 19.02
N ILE A 321 -9.23 -7.63 18.84
CA ILE A 321 -8.24 -8.02 17.84
C ILE A 321 -7.78 -9.48 18.04
N PHE A 322 -7.59 -9.90 19.30
CA PHE A 322 -7.19 -11.28 19.62
C PHE A 322 -8.28 -12.28 19.24
N ARG A 323 -9.55 -11.98 19.57
CA ARG A 323 -10.69 -12.83 19.17
C ARG A 323 -10.77 -13.02 17.66
N ILE A 324 -10.50 -11.98 16.86
CA ILE A 324 -10.47 -12.06 15.39
C ILE A 324 -9.35 -12.99 14.93
N ALA A 325 -8.14 -12.82 15.47
CA ALA A 325 -6.98 -13.64 15.11
C ALA A 325 -7.16 -15.10 15.51
N GLU A 326 -7.57 -15.36 16.75
CA GLU A 326 -7.81 -16.70 17.28
C GLU A 326 -8.94 -17.41 16.53
N GLY A 327 -10.03 -16.70 16.21
CA GLY A 327 -11.11 -17.20 15.38
C GLY A 327 -10.69 -17.57 13.95
N ALA A 328 -9.60 -16.99 13.46
CA ALA A 328 -8.96 -17.34 12.19
C ALA A 328 -7.83 -18.38 12.33
N GLY A 329 -7.63 -18.96 13.51
CA GLY A 329 -6.56 -19.92 13.78
C GLY A 329 -5.15 -19.31 13.84
N VAL A 330 -5.04 -17.99 14.01
CA VAL A 330 -3.77 -17.26 14.15
C VAL A 330 -3.43 -17.12 15.63
N ALA A 331 -2.26 -17.62 16.04
CA ALA A 331 -1.82 -17.52 17.44
C ALA A 331 -1.52 -16.06 17.82
N VAL A 332 -1.76 -15.66 19.07
CA VAL A 332 -1.49 -14.29 19.52
C VAL A 332 -0.30 -14.25 20.46
N GLU A 333 0.72 -13.46 20.12
CA GLU A 333 1.80 -13.07 21.03
C GLU A 333 1.65 -11.59 21.36
N HIS A 334 1.61 -11.24 22.65
CA HIS A 334 1.29 -9.87 23.03
C HIS A 334 2.06 -9.37 24.26
N ALA A 335 2.20 -8.05 24.34
CA ALA A 335 2.73 -7.32 25.49
C ALA A 335 1.82 -6.14 25.83
N SER A 336 1.32 -6.13 27.08
CA SER A 336 0.70 -4.94 27.68
C SER A 336 1.78 -4.08 28.31
N VAL A 337 1.76 -2.78 28.02
CA VAL A 337 2.70 -1.80 28.56
C VAL A 337 1.97 -0.73 29.36
N GLU A 338 2.52 -0.38 30.52
CA GLU A 338 1.94 0.63 31.43
C GLU A 338 2.77 1.92 31.44
N GLY A 339 4.07 1.80 31.15
CA GLY A 339 5.00 2.91 31.04
C GLY A 339 6.02 2.66 29.94
N ALA A 340 6.98 3.59 29.82
CA ALA A 340 8.10 3.47 28.90
C ALA A 340 9.40 3.12 29.65
N GLY A 341 9.30 2.28 30.69
CA GLY A 341 10.46 1.75 31.42
C GLY A 341 11.30 0.80 30.55
N ALA A 342 12.51 0.46 31.00
CA ALA A 342 13.37 -0.48 30.27
C ALA A 342 12.73 -1.87 30.13
N ASP A 343 11.99 -2.31 31.15
CA ASP A 343 11.25 -3.58 31.14
C ASP A 343 10.07 -3.57 30.17
N ASP A 344 9.31 -2.48 30.10
CA ASP A 344 8.24 -2.32 29.11
C ASP A 344 8.77 -2.40 27.69
N TYR A 345 9.87 -1.68 27.43
CA TYR A 345 10.51 -1.73 26.11
C TYR A 345 11.03 -3.13 25.80
N ARG A 346 11.69 -3.81 26.74
CA ARG A 346 12.20 -5.17 26.54
C ARG A 346 11.08 -6.14 26.19
N ARG A 347 9.95 -6.09 26.91
CA ARG A 347 8.77 -6.94 26.65
C ARG A 347 8.17 -6.65 25.26
N GLY A 348 7.95 -5.37 24.94
CA GLY A 348 7.43 -4.97 23.63
C GLY A 348 8.38 -5.36 22.49
N ALA A 349 9.68 -5.11 22.66
CA ALA A 349 10.70 -5.45 21.67
C ALA A 349 10.84 -6.96 21.45
N GLU A 350 10.68 -7.78 22.49
CA GLU A 350 10.69 -9.23 22.37
C GLU A 350 9.53 -9.72 21.49
N VAL A 351 8.30 -9.26 21.75
CA VAL A 351 7.12 -9.58 20.94
C VAL A 351 7.31 -9.11 19.50
N LEU A 352 7.77 -7.87 19.29
CA LEU A 352 8.01 -7.32 17.96
C LEU A 352 9.10 -8.07 17.18
N SER A 353 10.19 -8.47 17.85
CA SER A 353 11.30 -9.20 17.21
C SER A 353 10.90 -10.60 16.73
N ARG A 354 9.96 -11.23 17.44
CA ARG A 354 9.36 -12.50 17.01
C ARG A 354 8.39 -12.30 15.85
N GLY A 355 7.72 -11.13 15.84
CA GLY A 355 6.87 -10.65 14.75
C GLY A 355 5.58 -11.44 14.59
N GLY A 356 4.82 -11.10 13.56
CA GLY A 356 3.60 -11.78 13.18
C GLY A 356 3.31 -11.59 11.70
N LEU A 357 2.32 -12.31 11.18
CA LEU A 357 1.68 -12.03 9.89
C LEU A 357 1.18 -10.59 9.87
N VAL A 358 0.59 -10.19 11.00
CA VAL A 358 0.16 -8.84 11.31
C VAL A 358 0.77 -8.43 12.66
N THR A 359 1.25 -7.19 12.73
CA THR A 359 1.67 -6.55 13.96
C THR A 359 0.70 -5.44 14.32
N TYR A 360 0.00 -5.60 15.44
CA TYR A 360 -0.94 -4.62 15.97
C TYR A 360 -0.27 -3.74 17.02
N LEU A 361 -0.34 -2.43 16.84
CA LEU A 361 0.16 -1.43 17.79
C LEU A 361 -0.98 -0.54 18.25
N ASN A 362 -1.20 -0.50 19.56
CA ASN A 362 -2.19 0.38 20.20
C ASN A 362 -1.53 1.19 21.30
N LEU A 363 -0.97 2.32 20.91
CA LEU A 363 -0.20 3.25 21.73
C LEU A 363 -0.56 4.67 21.30
N HIS A 364 -0.36 5.65 22.16
CA HIS A 364 -0.40 7.04 21.71
C HIS A 364 0.73 7.31 20.74
N GLY A 365 0.45 8.05 19.67
CA GLY A 365 1.40 8.29 18.58
C GLY A 365 1.61 9.77 18.29
N ASN A 366 2.77 10.03 17.70
CA ASN A 366 3.03 11.17 16.83
C ASN A 366 4.07 10.73 15.77
N PRO A 367 4.46 11.59 14.81
CA PRO A 367 5.44 11.25 13.79
C PRO A 367 6.79 10.74 14.32
N LEU A 368 7.21 11.11 15.55
CA LEU A 368 8.53 10.77 16.10
C LEU A 368 8.54 9.46 16.91
N GLY A 369 7.39 9.01 17.39
CA GLY A 369 7.35 7.86 18.29
C GLY A 369 5.97 7.49 18.79
N MET A 370 5.95 6.41 19.58
CA MET A 370 4.79 5.83 20.22
C MET A 370 5.03 5.70 21.72
N ALA A 371 4.03 6.06 22.52
CA ALA A 371 4.09 6.07 23.98
C ALA A 371 2.86 5.36 24.59
N PRO A 372 3.01 4.74 25.77
CA PRO A 372 1.91 4.08 26.48
C PRO A 372 1.00 5.07 27.22
N THR A 373 1.43 6.33 27.37
CA THR A 373 0.69 7.41 28.00
C THR A 373 0.72 8.66 27.12
N MET A 374 -0.31 9.50 27.17
CA MET A 374 -0.38 10.74 26.37
C MET A 374 0.77 11.71 26.67
N VAL A 375 1.27 11.70 27.90
CA VAL A 375 2.41 12.48 28.36
C VAL A 375 3.46 11.52 28.90
N GLY A 376 4.69 11.63 28.43
CA GLY A 376 5.79 10.80 28.89
C GLY A 376 6.79 10.45 27.79
N PRO A 377 7.80 9.62 28.11
CA PRO A 377 8.77 9.16 27.13
C PRO A 377 8.15 8.18 26.13
N PHE A 378 8.70 8.15 24.93
CA PHE A 378 8.35 7.13 23.94
C PHE A 378 8.81 5.74 24.39
N LEU A 379 7.95 4.75 24.17
CA LEU A 379 8.34 3.35 24.21
C LEU A 379 9.17 3.00 22.97
N LEU A 380 8.72 3.47 21.80
CA LEU A 380 9.34 3.26 20.49
C LEU A 380 9.50 4.61 19.79
N SER A 381 10.67 4.90 19.22
CA SER A 381 10.93 6.18 18.56
C SER A 381 11.89 6.04 17.37
N GLY A 382 11.71 6.85 16.33
CA GLY A 382 12.68 7.00 15.24
C GLY A 382 13.88 7.89 15.59
N LEU A 383 13.88 8.57 16.74
CA LEU A 383 14.97 9.45 17.12
C LEU A 383 16.28 8.66 17.34
N GLU A 384 17.42 9.24 16.97
CA GLU A 384 18.74 8.59 17.02
C GLU A 384 19.12 8.09 18.43
N LEU A 385 18.82 8.88 19.46
CA LEU A 385 19.00 8.49 20.87
C LEU A 385 17.74 7.87 21.50
N GLY A 386 16.72 7.64 20.68
CA GLY A 386 15.47 7.00 21.06
C GLY A 386 15.58 5.48 21.10
N ARG A 387 14.50 4.85 21.56
CA ARG A 387 14.36 3.40 21.52
C ARG A 387 13.76 2.98 20.18
N ALA A 388 14.62 2.70 19.21
CA ALA A 388 14.17 2.25 17.89
C ALA A 388 13.32 0.97 17.97
N PRO A 389 12.36 0.77 17.06
CA PRO A 389 11.77 -0.55 16.85
C PRO A 389 12.88 -1.59 16.60
N PRO A 390 12.76 -2.81 17.16
CA PRO A 390 13.71 -3.87 16.85
C PRO A 390 13.60 -4.28 15.37
N TYR A 391 14.59 -4.99 14.85
CA TYR A 391 14.41 -5.65 13.55
C TYR A 391 13.29 -6.69 13.65
N ILE A 392 12.30 -6.56 12.77
CA ILE A 392 11.11 -7.39 12.74
C ILE A 392 11.07 -8.24 11.47
N PRO A 393 10.37 -9.39 11.49
CA PRO A 393 9.96 -10.09 10.28
C PRO A 393 9.10 -9.21 9.36
N PRO A 394 8.89 -9.59 8.09
CA PRO A 394 8.12 -8.83 7.12
C PRO A 394 6.62 -8.92 7.45
N THR A 395 6.23 -8.14 8.45
CA THR A 395 4.86 -8.04 8.98
C THR A 395 4.12 -6.87 8.34
N ILE A 396 2.79 -6.96 8.30
CA ILE A 396 1.92 -5.81 8.03
C ILE A 396 1.65 -5.12 9.38
N VAL A 397 2.19 -3.91 9.57
CA VAL A 397 2.02 -3.14 10.81
C VAL A 397 0.71 -2.35 10.73
N LEU A 398 -0.23 -2.66 11.62
CA LEU A 398 -1.49 -1.95 11.80
C LEU A 398 -1.41 -1.13 13.08
N THR A 399 -1.60 0.18 12.97
CA THR A 399 -1.54 1.08 14.13
C THR A 399 -2.88 1.69 14.43
N PHE A 400 -3.29 1.63 15.69
CA PHE A 400 -4.21 2.59 16.29
C PHE A 400 -3.38 3.56 17.12
N SER A 401 -2.77 4.52 16.42
CA SER A 401 -1.81 5.47 16.97
C SER A 401 -1.88 6.77 16.18
N CYS A 402 -2.21 7.84 16.90
CA CYS A 402 -2.41 9.16 16.31
C CYS A 402 -1.22 9.66 15.49
N ALA A 403 -1.51 10.29 14.34
CA ALA A 403 -0.59 11.13 13.57
C ALA A 403 0.77 10.51 13.19
N THR A 404 0.95 9.19 13.24
CA THR A 404 2.23 8.54 12.95
C THR A 404 2.67 8.68 11.48
N ALA A 405 1.73 8.93 10.57
CA ALA A 405 1.96 9.19 9.14
C ALA A 405 1.84 10.69 8.79
N ARG A 406 1.89 11.59 9.78
CA ARG A 406 1.83 13.04 9.57
C ARG A 406 3.19 13.62 9.15
N PHE A 407 3.59 13.33 7.92
CA PHE A 407 4.91 13.70 7.38
C PHE A 407 5.20 15.20 7.25
N HIS A 408 4.16 16.05 7.29
CA HIS A 408 4.29 17.50 7.11
C HIS A 408 4.52 18.25 8.44
N ASP A 409 4.60 17.55 9.58
CA ASP A 409 4.79 18.20 10.86
C ASP A 409 6.18 18.86 10.94
N PRO A 410 6.27 20.13 11.40
CA PRO A 410 7.48 20.93 11.30
C PRO A 410 8.64 20.44 12.18
N TYR A 411 8.35 19.61 13.18
CA TYR A 411 9.36 19.00 14.05
C TYR A 411 9.95 17.69 13.49
N LEU A 412 9.35 17.12 12.44
CA LEU A 412 9.92 15.98 11.71
C LEU A 412 10.89 16.51 10.64
N LYS A 413 12.17 16.55 10.98
CA LYS A 413 13.20 17.19 10.12
C LYS A 413 13.85 16.20 9.17
N GLU A 414 14.20 15.03 9.70
CA GLU A 414 14.97 14.01 8.99
C GLU A 414 14.15 12.72 8.80
N PRO A 415 14.35 11.97 7.69
CA PRO A 415 13.64 10.70 7.44
C PRO A 415 13.77 9.71 8.58
N GLY A 416 14.97 9.57 9.15
CA GLY A 416 15.25 8.66 10.25
C GLY A 416 14.40 8.90 11.50
N GLN A 417 13.97 10.14 11.73
CA GLN A 417 13.18 10.51 12.91
C GLN A 417 11.74 9.99 12.86
N SER A 418 11.23 9.60 11.69
CA SER A 418 9.86 9.14 11.53
C SER A 418 9.70 7.73 12.11
N ILE A 419 8.75 7.55 13.04
CA ILE A 419 8.45 6.22 13.59
C ILE A 419 7.94 5.24 12.52
N ALA A 420 7.13 5.72 11.57
CA ALA A 420 6.64 4.92 10.46
C ALA A 420 7.79 4.43 9.56
N LEU A 421 8.72 5.34 9.21
CA LEU A 421 9.90 4.97 8.40
C LEU A 421 10.89 4.11 9.19
N ALA A 422 10.97 4.27 10.51
CA ALA A 422 11.76 3.38 11.36
C ALA A 422 11.23 1.94 11.31
N PHE A 423 9.91 1.72 11.35
CA PHE A 423 9.34 0.38 11.13
C PHE A 423 9.65 -0.18 9.74
N VAL A 424 9.60 0.67 8.70
CA VAL A 424 9.99 0.29 7.33
C VAL A 424 11.45 -0.16 7.27
N ALA A 425 12.37 0.64 7.79
CA ALA A 425 13.80 0.34 7.82
C ALA A 425 14.12 -0.93 8.64
N ARG A 426 13.25 -1.27 9.59
CA ARG A 426 13.41 -2.43 10.48
C ARG A 426 12.71 -3.70 10.00
N GLY A 427 12.03 -3.66 8.85
CA GLY A 427 11.55 -4.86 8.16
C GLY A 427 10.07 -4.93 7.88
N ALA A 428 9.26 -3.92 8.22
CA ALA A 428 7.83 -3.92 7.88
C ALA A 428 7.61 -4.10 6.37
N ALA A 429 6.69 -4.99 5.99
CA ALA A 429 6.27 -5.17 4.60
C ALA A 429 5.20 -4.14 4.18
N ALA A 430 4.44 -3.65 5.16
CA ALA A 430 3.56 -2.50 5.05
C ALA A 430 3.37 -1.86 6.42
N TYR A 431 3.00 -0.59 6.43
CA TYR A 431 2.63 0.16 7.62
C TYR A 431 1.36 0.96 7.34
N VAL A 432 0.32 0.74 8.13
CA VAL A 432 -0.95 1.47 8.07
C VAL A 432 -1.03 2.38 9.28
N GLY A 433 -1.01 3.69 9.03
CA GLY A 433 -1.10 4.72 10.08
C GLY A 433 -1.93 5.92 9.67
N ALA A 434 -2.04 6.91 10.56
CA ALA A 434 -2.92 8.06 10.37
C ALA A 434 -2.18 9.39 10.24
N ILE A 435 -2.75 10.32 9.48
CA ILE A 435 -2.31 11.73 9.39
C ILE A 435 -2.85 12.56 10.56
N THR A 436 -4.00 12.18 11.13
CA THR A 436 -4.72 12.92 12.18
C THR A 436 -4.80 12.13 13.48
N LEU A 437 -5.46 12.72 14.48
CA LEU A 437 -5.75 12.08 15.75
C LEU A 437 -6.83 10.99 15.58
N GLU A 438 -6.64 9.88 16.29
CA GLU A 438 -7.56 8.76 16.35
C GLU A 438 -8.12 8.64 17.77
N PHE A 439 -9.34 8.14 17.91
CA PHE A 439 -10.05 8.07 19.18
C PHE A 439 -10.74 6.71 19.33
N SER A 440 -10.97 6.29 20.56
CA SER A 440 -11.87 5.18 20.85
C SER A 440 -13.31 5.68 20.81
N SER A 441 -14.20 4.92 20.16
CA SER A 441 -15.64 5.14 20.17
C SER A 441 -16.28 4.08 21.06
N GLY A 442 -16.54 4.40 22.32
CA GLY A 442 -16.94 3.39 23.31
C GLY A 442 -15.73 2.65 23.89
N ILE A 443 -15.90 1.38 24.23
CA ILE A 443 -14.90 0.57 24.95
C ILE A 443 -14.10 -0.32 23.98
N GLU A 444 -14.75 -0.85 22.94
CA GLU A 444 -14.17 -1.85 22.03
C GLU A 444 -14.23 -1.46 20.54
N VAL A 445 -14.42 -0.18 20.23
CA VAL A 445 -14.38 0.31 18.84
C VAL A 445 -13.40 1.46 18.72
N ASP A 446 -12.63 1.47 17.63
CA ASP A 446 -11.69 2.52 17.33
C ASP A 446 -12.04 3.24 16.02
N THR A 447 -11.67 4.52 15.94
CA THR A 447 -11.94 5.31 14.74
C THR A 447 -11.06 4.95 13.55
N ALA A 448 -9.98 4.20 13.74
CA ALA A 448 -9.13 3.66 12.66
C ALA A 448 -9.72 2.38 12.03
N HIS A 449 -10.74 1.81 12.67
CA HIS A 449 -11.41 0.57 12.32
C HIS A 449 -10.42 -0.60 12.19
N THR A 450 -9.49 -0.75 13.14
CA THR A 450 -8.44 -1.79 13.06
C THR A 450 -9.02 -3.20 13.04
N GLU A 451 -10.16 -3.42 13.67
CA GLU A 451 -10.89 -4.69 13.64
C GLU A 451 -11.44 -5.04 12.25
N LEU A 452 -11.87 -4.02 11.49
CA LEU A 452 -12.30 -4.17 10.10
C LEU A 452 -11.10 -4.49 9.23
N ILE A 453 -9.99 -3.76 9.41
CA ILE A 453 -8.77 -3.95 8.63
C ILE A 453 -8.27 -5.38 8.77
N LEU A 454 -8.09 -5.85 10.01
CA LEU A 454 -7.61 -7.20 10.27
C LEU A 454 -8.54 -8.25 9.66
N THR A 455 -9.85 -8.12 9.86
CA THR A 455 -10.82 -9.09 9.35
C THR A 455 -10.75 -9.20 7.82
N LEU A 456 -10.82 -8.07 7.11
CA LEU A 456 -10.78 -8.09 5.65
C LEU A 456 -9.43 -8.61 5.12
N LEU A 457 -8.34 -8.31 5.80
CA LEU A 457 -7.01 -8.79 5.45
C LEU A 457 -6.88 -10.31 5.63
N LEU A 458 -7.40 -10.88 6.72
CA LEU A 458 -7.40 -12.33 6.99
C LEU A 458 -8.36 -13.10 6.06
N GLN A 459 -9.38 -12.44 5.51
CA GLN A 459 -10.21 -12.96 4.41
C GLN A 459 -9.49 -12.91 3.04
N GLY A 460 -8.26 -12.40 3.01
CA GLY A 460 -7.46 -12.28 1.81
C GLY A 460 -7.91 -11.15 0.89
N ARG A 461 -8.48 -10.05 1.40
CA ARG A 461 -8.63 -8.82 0.59
C ARG A 461 -7.28 -8.12 0.43
N GLU A 462 -7.13 -7.38 -0.67
CA GLU A 462 -5.94 -6.57 -0.90
C GLU A 462 -5.88 -5.40 0.10
N LEU A 463 -4.69 -5.17 0.67
CA LEU A 463 -4.49 -4.18 1.73
C LEU A 463 -4.89 -2.76 1.30
N GLY A 464 -4.61 -2.39 0.04
CA GLY A 464 -5.02 -1.10 -0.51
C GLY A 464 -6.54 -0.93 -0.55
N ASP A 465 -7.30 -1.98 -0.88
CA ASP A 465 -8.77 -1.92 -0.89
C ASP A 465 -9.34 -1.79 0.51
N VAL A 466 -8.74 -2.48 1.48
CA VAL A 466 -9.11 -2.38 2.89
C VAL A 466 -8.91 -0.94 3.38
N VAL A 467 -7.75 -0.32 3.10
CA VAL A 467 -7.47 1.07 3.49
C VAL A 467 -8.39 2.06 2.75
N ARG A 468 -8.75 1.80 1.48
CA ARG A 468 -9.74 2.60 0.75
C ARG A 468 -11.11 2.55 1.42
N ILE A 469 -11.57 1.37 1.82
CA ILE A 469 -12.86 1.19 2.52
C ILE A 469 -12.87 1.98 3.82
N VAL A 470 -11.81 1.88 4.63
CA VAL A 470 -11.66 2.61 5.90
C VAL A 470 -11.68 4.12 5.66
N ASN A 471 -10.92 4.63 4.70
CA ASN A 471 -10.96 6.05 4.35
C ASN A 471 -12.36 6.51 3.90
N ASN A 472 -13.12 5.68 3.18
CA ASN A 472 -14.50 6.00 2.81
C ASN A 472 -15.45 6.06 4.02
N LEU A 473 -15.23 5.23 5.04
CA LEU A 473 -15.95 5.34 6.32
C LEU A 473 -15.61 6.66 7.03
N HIS A 474 -14.35 7.10 7.01
CA HIS A 474 -13.96 8.40 7.57
C HIS A 474 -14.58 9.58 6.81
N ILE A 475 -14.60 9.54 5.47
CA ILE A 475 -15.26 10.54 4.62
C ILE A 475 -16.76 10.63 4.93
N ALA A 476 -17.42 9.48 5.13
CA ALA A 476 -18.84 9.43 5.43
C ALA A 476 -19.17 9.96 6.84
N SER A 477 -18.27 9.73 7.79
CA SER A 477 -18.42 10.16 9.19
C SER A 477 -18.16 11.66 9.37
N ASN A 478 -17.29 12.24 8.54
CA ASN A 478 -16.89 13.65 8.63
C ASN A 478 -17.45 14.47 7.46
N LYS A 479 -18.78 14.65 7.43
CA LYS A 479 -19.47 15.28 6.28
C LYS A 479 -19.07 16.72 6.03
N ASP A 480 -18.75 17.46 7.09
CA ASP A 480 -18.40 18.88 7.06
C ASP A 480 -16.93 19.13 6.69
N VAL A 481 -16.12 18.08 6.60
CA VAL A 481 -14.71 18.14 6.20
C VAL A 481 -14.59 17.79 4.72
N LYS A 482 -13.65 18.43 4.02
CA LYS A 482 -13.31 18.10 2.63
C LYS A 482 -12.94 16.60 2.53
N PRO A 483 -13.49 15.83 1.58
CA PRO A 483 -13.30 14.38 1.53
C PRO A 483 -11.84 13.91 1.58
N HIS A 484 -10.94 14.56 0.84
CA HIS A 484 -9.53 14.20 0.80
C HIS A 484 -8.75 14.52 2.09
N VAL A 485 -9.30 15.38 2.95
CA VAL A 485 -8.76 15.66 4.30
C VAL A 485 -9.35 14.68 5.31
N ALA A 486 -10.63 14.33 5.15
CA ALA A 486 -11.30 13.31 5.96
C ALA A 486 -10.73 11.89 5.72
N ALA A 487 -10.21 11.61 4.52
CA ALA A 487 -9.39 10.42 4.25
C ALA A 487 -7.98 10.63 4.83
N TYR A 488 -7.74 10.10 6.03
CA TYR A 488 -6.51 10.32 6.77
C TYR A 488 -5.67 9.06 7.02
N THR A 489 -6.19 7.87 6.72
CA THR A 489 -5.43 6.61 6.83
C THR A 489 -4.48 6.50 5.64
N VAL A 490 -3.21 6.19 5.89
CA VAL A 490 -2.16 6.08 4.89
C VAL A 490 -1.59 4.67 4.90
N LEU A 491 -1.52 4.06 3.72
CA LEU A 491 -0.77 2.84 3.48
C LEU A 491 0.63 3.19 3.00
N ILE A 492 1.64 2.91 3.82
CA ILE A 492 3.04 2.86 3.41
C ILE A 492 3.35 1.42 3.02
N GLY A 493 3.52 1.16 1.73
CA GLY A 493 3.64 -0.18 1.16
C GLY A 493 2.90 -0.33 -0.16
N ASP A 494 2.98 -1.52 -0.72
CA ASP A 494 2.32 -1.87 -1.98
C ASP A 494 0.81 -2.12 -1.73
N PRO A 495 -0.11 -1.40 -2.42
CA PRO A 495 -1.56 -1.59 -2.25
C PRO A 495 -2.05 -2.97 -2.71
N LEU A 496 -1.25 -3.70 -3.49
CA LEU A 496 -1.58 -5.03 -4.01
C LEU A 496 -1.20 -6.17 -3.05
N ILE A 497 -0.67 -5.87 -1.85
CA ILE A 497 -0.38 -6.91 -0.85
C ILE A 497 -1.67 -7.63 -0.47
N ARG A 498 -1.63 -8.97 -0.52
CA ARG A 498 -2.72 -9.87 -0.15
C ARG A 498 -2.16 -11.00 0.71
N LEU A 499 -2.92 -11.38 1.74
CA LEU A 499 -2.65 -12.58 2.51
C LEU A 499 -3.35 -13.78 1.89
N GLU A 500 -2.74 -14.96 2.03
CA GLU A 500 -3.48 -16.20 1.86
C GLU A 500 -4.63 -16.22 2.88
N PRO A 501 -5.88 -16.47 2.44
CA PRO A 501 -7.02 -16.38 3.33
C PRO A 501 -6.96 -17.48 4.39
N VAL A 502 -6.89 -17.06 5.66
CA VAL A 502 -6.97 -17.95 6.83
C VAL A 502 -8.33 -17.89 7.51
N MET A 503 -9.19 -16.97 7.06
CA MET A 503 -10.58 -16.81 7.49
C MET A 503 -11.51 -17.01 6.28
N PRO A 504 -12.75 -17.53 6.47
CA PRO A 504 -13.73 -17.64 5.39
C PRO A 504 -13.97 -16.30 4.68
N ALA A 505 -13.91 -16.33 3.34
CA ALA A 505 -14.08 -15.13 2.51
C ALA A 505 -15.46 -14.44 2.68
N LYS A 506 -16.47 -15.16 3.18
CA LYS A 506 -17.80 -14.63 3.47
C LYS A 506 -18.22 -15.02 4.88
N LEU A 507 -18.22 -14.05 5.80
CA LEU A 507 -18.78 -14.20 7.15
C LEU A 507 -20.30 -13.94 7.19
N CYS A 508 -20.84 -13.35 6.12
CA CYS A 508 -22.23 -12.93 6.03
C CYS A 508 -22.78 -13.23 4.63
N SER A 509 -24.10 -13.40 4.56
CA SER A 509 -24.87 -13.40 3.31
C SER A 509 -25.89 -12.27 3.32
N VAL A 510 -26.21 -11.73 2.14
CA VAL A 510 -27.21 -10.67 1.98
C VAL A 510 -28.40 -11.25 1.23
N GLU A 511 -29.56 -11.25 1.86
CA GLU A 511 -30.84 -11.62 1.29
C GLU A 511 -31.63 -10.37 0.90
N VAL A 512 -32.21 -10.36 -0.30
CA VAL A 512 -33.04 -9.27 -0.79
C VAL A 512 -34.49 -9.55 -0.43
N VAL A 513 -35.05 -8.75 0.48
CA VAL A 513 -36.47 -8.85 0.88
C VAL A 513 -37.35 -8.01 -0.04
N GLU A 514 -36.92 -6.77 -0.32
CA GLU A 514 -37.58 -5.86 -1.26
C GLU A 514 -36.48 -5.20 -2.10
N PRO A 515 -36.43 -5.42 -3.42
CA PRO A 515 -35.39 -4.86 -4.27
C PRO A 515 -35.20 -3.36 -4.07
N ASN A 516 -33.95 -2.92 -3.93
CA ASN A 516 -33.54 -1.53 -3.71
C ASN A 516 -34.04 -0.88 -2.40
N ARG A 517 -34.70 -1.64 -1.51
CA ARG A 517 -35.40 -1.06 -0.34
C ARG A 517 -35.17 -1.81 0.95
N ARG A 518 -35.20 -3.14 0.97
CA ARG A 518 -35.07 -3.93 2.20
C ARG A 518 -34.19 -5.15 1.99
N TYR A 519 -33.25 -5.33 2.90
CA TYR A 519 -32.26 -6.38 2.88
C TYR A 519 -32.12 -6.98 4.28
N VAL A 520 -31.75 -8.25 4.33
CA VAL A 520 -31.40 -8.95 5.57
C VAL A 520 -29.97 -9.47 5.42
N ILE A 521 -29.09 -9.07 6.34
CA ILE A 521 -27.75 -9.61 6.45
C ILE A 521 -27.83 -10.77 7.44
N LYS A 522 -27.52 -11.99 6.98
CA LYS A 522 -27.47 -13.18 7.83
C LYS A 522 -26.02 -13.55 8.10
N VAL A 523 -25.67 -13.63 9.38
CA VAL A 523 -24.35 -14.04 9.86
C VAL A 523 -24.20 -15.55 9.67
N LEU A 524 -23.07 -15.95 9.07
CA LEU A 524 -22.78 -17.35 8.73
C LEU A 524 -21.82 -18.00 9.73
N GLU A 525 -20.89 -17.22 10.27
CA GLU A 525 -19.83 -17.65 11.16
C GLU A 525 -19.74 -16.69 12.34
N ARG A 526 -19.29 -17.19 13.49
CA ARG A 526 -19.10 -16.35 14.67
C ARG A 526 -18.05 -15.28 14.38
N THR A 527 -18.37 -14.01 14.58
CA THR A 527 -17.47 -12.89 14.27
C THR A 527 -17.78 -11.65 15.12
N PRO A 528 -16.78 -10.87 15.57
CA PRO A 528 -17.04 -9.59 16.25
C PRO A 528 -17.43 -8.44 15.29
N VAL A 529 -17.22 -8.63 13.99
CA VAL A 529 -17.44 -7.59 12.97
C VAL A 529 -18.12 -8.14 11.73
N ILE A 530 -18.90 -7.29 11.08
CA ILE A 530 -19.51 -7.56 9.78
C ILE A 530 -19.16 -6.44 8.82
N TYR A 531 -18.82 -6.80 7.58
CA TYR A 531 -18.70 -5.88 6.47
C TYR A 531 -19.42 -6.47 5.26
N VAL A 532 -20.36 -5.70 4.69
CA VAL A 532 -21.11 -6.11 3.51
C VAL A 532 -21.22 -4.99 2.50
N GLU A 533 -21.25 -5.39 1.24
CA GLU A 533 -21.49 -4.54 0.07
C GLU A 533 -22.82 -4.95 -0.55
N ILE A 534 -23.80 -4.03 -0.57
CA ILE A 534 -25.15 -4.29 -1.08
C ILE A 534 -25.33 -3.50 -2.38
N PRO A 535 -25.33 -4.15 -3.56
CA PRO A 535 -25.60 -3.47 -4.81
C PRO A 535 -27.07 -3.04 -4.85
N VAL A 536 -27.28 -1.78 -5.23
CA VAL A 536 -28.60 -1.17 -5.40
C VAL A 536 -28.69 -0.52 -6.78
N ALA A 537 -29.76 -0.80 -7.52
CA ALA A 537 -30.02 -0.24 -8.85
C ALA A 537 -30.65 1.17 -8.74
N VAL A 538 -30.07 2.02 -7.88
CA VAL A 538 -30.49 3.38 -7.58
C VAL A 538 -29.26 4.27 -7.59
N LYS A 539 -29.36 5.51 -8.10
CA LYS A 539 -28.22 6.45 -8.09
C LYS A 539 -27.92 6.91 -6.66
N PRO A 540 -26.66 7.25 -6.34
CA PRO A 540 -26.31 7.66 -4.97
C PRO A 540 -27.11 8.86 -4.48
N ASP A 541 -27.35 9.82 -5.38
CA ASP A 541 -28.08 11.06 -5.09
C ASP A 541 -29.56 10.84 -4.78
N ASP A 542 -30.13 9.71 -5.22
CA ASP A 542 -31.52 9.33 -4.96
C ASP A 542 -31.67 8.57 -3.64
N ILE A 543 -30.58 8.15 -3.00
CA ILE A 543 -30.62 7.46 -1.69
C ILE A 543 -30.62 8.52 -0.59
N LYS A 544 -31.79 8.71 0.04
CA LYS A 544 -31.98 9.69 1.14
C LYS A 544 -31.22 9.28 2.39
N LYS A 545 -31.35 8.01 2.78
CA LYS A 545 -30.63 7.41 3.91
C LYS A 545 -30.67 5.90 3.80
N VAL A 546 -29.69 5.24 4.38
CA VAL A 546 -29.76 3.83 4.73
C VAL A 546 -30.21 3.79 6.20
N GLU A 547 -30.81 2.71 6.68
CA GLU A 547 -31.16 2.47 8.08
C GLU A 547 -30.75 1.04 8.42
N VAL A 548 -30.05 0.86 9.53
CA VAL A 548 -29.73 -0.46 10.07
C VAL A 548 -30.60 -0.62 11.31
N MET A 549 -31.46 -1.62 11.31
CA MET A 549 -32.50 -1.82 12.31
C MET A 549 -32.06 -2.86 13.35
N ASP A 550 -31.07 -2.48 14.15
CA ASP A 550 -30.64 -3.20 15.36
C ASP A 550 -30.11 -2.15 16.36
N ARG A 551 -30.55 -2.21 17.62
CA ARG A 551 -30.21 -1.21 18.64
C ARG A 551 -28.89 -1.50 19.35
N ASN A 552 -28.37 -2.71 19.22
CA ASN A 552 -27.20 -3.17 19.98
C ASN A 552 -25.93 -3.21 19.11
N LEU A 553 -25.88 -2.41 18.02
CA LEU A 553 -24.78 -2.38 17.07
C LEU A 553 -24.21 -0.97 16.91
N ALA A 554 -22.88 -0.86 16.91
CA ALA A 554 -22.21 0.28 16.32
C ALA A 554 -22.08 0.06 14.80
N CYS A 555 -22.50 1.05 14.00
CA CYS A 555 -22.60 0.87 12.56
C CYS A 555 -22.17 2.12 11.79
N TRP A 556 -21.32 1.90 10.79
CA TRP A 556 -20.86 2.89 9.82
C TRP A 556 -21.23 2.43 8.43
N ARG A 557 -21.41 3.41 7.54
CA ARG A 557 -21.86 3.13 6.18
C ARG A 557 -21.57 4.27 5.24
N TYR A 558 -21.40 3.93 3.98
CA TYR A 558 -21.30 4.88 2.88
C TYR A 558 -21.96 4.30 1.64
N VAL A 559 -22.18 5.15 0.63
CA VAL A 559 -22.82 4.77 -0.62
C VAL A 559 -21.93 5.25 -1.76
N GLU A 560 -21.29 4.32 -2.45
CA GLU A 560 -20.41 4.63 -3.58
C GLU A 560 -21.16 4.50 -4.91
N ARG A 561 -20.82 5.34 -5.89
CA ARG A 561 -21.38 5.23 -7.25
C ARG A 561 -20.79 4.03 -7.96
N ALA A 562 -21.64 3.17 -8.52
CA ALA A 562 -21.27 2.08 -9.40
C ALA A 562 -21.77 2.32 -10.83
N ASP A 563 -21.28 1.55 -11.81
CA ASP A 563 -21.62 1.73 -13.23
C ASP A 563 -23.13 1.61 -13.51
N LYS A 564 -23.83 0.75 -12.76
CA LYS A 564 -25.26 0.46 -12.92
C LYS A 564 -26.12 0.89 -11.72
N GLY A 565 -25.63 1.80 -10.87
CA GLY A 565 -26.36 2.27 -9.69
C GLY A 565 -25.42 2.69 -8.57
N SER A 566 -25.59 2.09 -7.39
CA SER A 566 -24.74 2.33 -6.23
C SER A 566 -24.41 1.02 -5.52
N VAL A 567 -23.37 1.07 -4.69
CA VAL A 567 -23.09 0.03 -3.70
C VAL A 567 -23.21 0.66 -2.32
N VAL A 568 -24.06 0.08 -1.49
CA VAL A 568 -24.21 0.44 -0.08
C VAL A 568 -23.23 -0.41 0.72
N CYS A 569 -22.19 0.21 1.26
CA CYS A 569 -21.21 -0.46 2.10
C CYS A 569 -21.58 -0.26 3.57
N ILE A 570 -21.63 -1.34 4.33
CA ILE A 570 -22.00 -1.33 5.74
C ILE A 570 -20.92 -2.06 6.53
N PHE A 571 -20.34 -1.35 7.49
CA PHE A 571 -19.52 -1.91 8.55
C PHE A 571 -20.33 -1.87 9.85
N ALA A 572 -20.41 -2.99 10.56
CA ALA A 572 -21.04 -3.03 11.87
C ALA A 572 -20.25 -3.92 12.83
N THR A 573 -20.33 -3.59 14.11
CA THR A 573 -19.63 -4.31 15.17
C THR A 573 -20.42 -4.26 16.47
N ARG A 574 -20.19 -5.28 17.32
CA ARG A 574 -20.70 -5.37 18.68
C ARG A 574 -19.57 -5.16 19.68
N GLU A 575 -19.88 -4.50 20.79
CA GLU A 575 -19.02 -4.45 21.97
C GLU A 575 -19.38 -5.61 22.91
N LEU A 576 -18.38 -6.19 23.57
CA LEU A 576 -18.60 -7.10 24.69
C LEU A 576 -19.21 -6.35 25.88
N SER A 577 -20.40 -6.77 26.27
CA SER A 577 -21.09 -6.36 27.50
C SER A 577 -21.74 -7.56 28.17
N LEU A 578 -22.35 -7.37 29.34
CA LEU A 578 -23.07 -8.43 30.06
C LEU A 578 -24.24 -9.03 29.25
N GLU A 579 -24.76 -8.31 28.25
CA GLU A 579 -25.93 -8.69 27.44
C GLU A 579 -25.63 -8.87 25.94
N VAL A 580 -24.45 -8.48 25.46
CA VAL A 580 -24.07 -8.44 24.03
C VAL A 580 -22.66 -8.97 23.84
N GLY A 581 -22.45 -9.86 22.87
CA GLY A 581 -21.15 -10.43 22.51
C GLY A 581 -20.90 -10.40 21.00
N ASP A 582 -20.01 -11.28 20.52
CA ASP A 582 -19.78 -11.47 19.08
C ASP A 582 -21.10 -11.78 18.34
N PHE A 583 -21.15 -11.57 17.03
CA PHE A 583 -22.25 -12.09 16.22
C PHE A 583 -22.17 -13.60 16.17
N GLU A 584 -23.29 -14.28 16.37
CA GLU A 584 -23.40 -15.74 16.30
C GLU A 584 -23.98 -16.18 14.94
N PRO A 585 -23.63 -17.39 14.45
CA PRO A 585 -24.24 -17.94 13.25
C PRO A 585 -25.78 -17.94 13.33
N GLY A 586 -26.43 -17.36 12.32
CA GLY A 586 -27.88 -17.20 12.28
C GLY A 586 -28.39 -15.85 12.78
N ASP A 587 -27.55 -15.01 13.41
CA ASP A 587 -27.90 -13.62 13.70
C ASP A 587 -28.28 -12.87 12.42
N VAL A 588 -29.27 -11.97 12.55
CA VAL A 588 -29.81 -11.20 11.42
C VAL A 588 -29.76 -9.71 11.69
N VAL A 589 -29.22 -8.96 10.73
CA VAL A 589 -29.21 -7.49 10.72
C VAL A 589 -30.08 -6.99 9.58
N LYS A 590 -31.16 -6.29 9.91
CA LYS A 590 -32.11 -5.76 8.93
C LYS A 590 -31.63 -4.40 8.43
N VAL A 591 -31.64 -4.22 7.11
CA VAL A 591 -31.20 -2.99 6.44
C VAL A 591 -32.33 -2.46 5.58
N ARG A 592 -32.62 -1.16 5.71
CA ARG A 592 -33.58 -0.45 4.86
C ARG A 592 -32.86 0.66 4.09
N VAL A 593 -33.06 0.70 2.77
CA VAL A 593 -32.59 1.78 1.89
C VAL A 593 -33.79 2.69 1.61
N VAL A 594 -33.73 3.93 2.08
CA VAL A 594 -34.76 4.94 1.88
C VAL A 594 -34.41 5.75 0.64
N VAL A 595 -35.13 5.51 -0.44
CA VAL A 595 -35.00 6.24 -1.70
C VAL A 595 -35.85 7.51 -1.64
N LYS A 596 -35.34 8.61 -2.20
CA LYS A 596 -36.09 9.86 -2.38
C LYS A 596 -37.30 9.59 -3.26
N GLU A 597 -38.42 10.26 -2.97
CA GLU A 597 -39.54 10.24 -3.90
C GLU A 597 -39.16 11.03 -5.16
N ALA A 598 -39.61 10.54 -6.31
CA ALA A 598 -39.30 11.20 -7.58
C ALA A 598 -39.96 12.59 -7.60
N GLU A 599 -39.26 13.59 -8.14
CA GLU A 599 -39.73 14.99 -8.14
C GLU A 599 -41.12 15.15 -8.78
N TRP A 600 -41.45 14.32 -9.78
CA TRP A 600 -42.78 14.29 -10.40
C TRP A 600 -43.91 14.00 -9.41
N VAL A 601 -43.66 13.27 -8.32
CA VAL A 601 -44.67 13.03 -7.28
C VAL A 601 -44.99 14.32 -6.55
N VAL A 602 -43.98 15.13 -6.23
CA VAL A 602 -44.16 16.46 -5.63
C VAL A 602 -44.93 17.38 -6.60
N TYR A 603 -44.55 17.38 -7.88
CA TYR A 603 -45.25 18.15 -8.91
C TYR A 603 -46.70 17.67 -9.11
N ALA A 604 -46.95 16.36 -9.06
CA ALA A 604 -48.28 15.78 -9.18
C ALA A 604 -49.16 16.17 -7.97
N VAL A 605 -48.63 16.08 -6.75
CA VAL A 605 -49.34 16.53 -5.54
C VAL A 605 -49.65 18.03 -5.62
N ALA A 606 -48.69 18.86 -6.03
CA ALA A 606 -48.91 20.30 -6.21
C ALA A 606 -49.99 20.58 -7.29
N ALA A 607 -49.93 19.88 -8.43
CA ALA A 607 -50.93 20.01 -9.49
C ALA A 607 -52.33 19.59 -9.02
N VAL A 608 -52.45 18.54 -8.20
CA VAL A 608 -53.71 18.13 -7.58
C VAL A 608 -54.22 19.20 -6.63
N VAL A 609 -53.37 19.77 -5.77
CA VAL A 609 -53.76 20.84 -4.85
C VAL A 609 -54.24 22.08 -5.60
N VAL A 610 -53.53 22.51 -6.66
CA VAL A 610 -53.94 23.63 -7.51
C VAL A 610 -55.25 23.30 -8.25
N GLY A 611 -55.39 22.08 -8.77
CA GLY A 611 -56.60 21.63 -9.45
C GLY A 611 -57.84 21.63 -8.53
N VAL A 612 -57.68 21.14 -7.30
CA VAL A 612 -58.72 21.17 -6.26
C VAL A 612 -59.06 22.61 -5.88
N GLY A 613 -58.06 23.46 -5.65
CA GLY A 613 -58.26 24.88 -5.35
C GLY A 613 -58.99 25.62 -6.47
N ALA A 614 -58.62 25.37 -7.73
CA ALA A 614 -59.30 25.93 -8.90
C ALA A 614 -60.74 25.41 -9.02
N ALA A 615 -60.99 24.13 -8.76
CA ALA A 615 -62.33 23.56 -8.75
C ALA A 615 -63.22 24.19 -7.66
N ILE A 616 -62.69 24.35 -6.44
CA ILE A 616 -63.38 25.03 -5.34
C ILE A 616 -63.71 26.47 -5.74
N TYR A 617 -62.73 27.21 -6.25
CA TYR A 617 -62.92 28.59 -6.72
C TYR A 617 -63.98 28.69 -7.83
N LEU A 618 -63.98 27.76 -8.80
CA LEU A 618 -64.98 27.74 -9.87
C LEU A 618 -66.39 27.41 -9.35
N VAL A 619 -66.51 26.51 -8.37
CA VAL A 619 -67.78 26.18 -7.72
C VAL A 619 -68.31 27.36 -6.90
N GLU A 620 -67.46 28.02 -6.11
CA GLU A 620 -67.83 29.23 -5.38
C GLU A 620 -68.21 30.37 -6.32
N ARG A 621 -67.43 30.62 -7.37
CA ARG A 621 -67.73 31.66 -8.38
C ARG A 621 -69.05 31.39 -9.11
N ARG A 622 -69.43 30.13 -9.33
CA ARG A 622 -70.75 29.77 -9.88
C ARG A 622 -71.89 30.01 -8.88
N ARG A 623 -71.66 29.84 -7.58
CA ARG A 623 -72.64 30.15 -6.52
C ARG A 623 -72.80 31.65 -6.27
N SER A 624 -71.75 32.44 -6.51
CA SER A 624 -71.72 33.90 -6.28
C SER A 624 -72.10 34.74 -7.49
N ARG A 625 -72.47 34.13 -8.63
CA ARG A 625 -73.06 34.83 -9.77
C ARG A 625 -74.59 34.70 -9.67
N PRO A 626 -75.35 35.82 -9.54
CA PRO A 626 -76.81 35.80 -9.49
C PRO A 626 -77.45 35.32 -10.80
#